data_AF-W1YA13-F1
#
_entry.id   AF-W1YA13-F1
#
_cell.length_a   1.000
_cell.length_b   1.000
_cell.length_c   1.000
_cell.angle_alpha   90.00
_cell.angle_beta   90.00
_cell.angle_gamma   90.00
#
_symmetry.space_group_name_H-M   'P 1'
#
loop_
_entity.id
_entity.type
_entity.pdbx_description
1 polymer ?
#
loop_
_entity_poly.entity_id
_entity_poly.type
_entity_poly.pdbx_seq_one_letter_code
_entity_poly.pdbx_strand_id
1 'polypeptide(L)'
;KYNLMIEGTLRTTEVPERTANRLRAYGYEVDLYVMAMKPEVSFTGTMTRLFQGLQQDNARTVDKKHHDLVVSLLKENLIYLADTKCFNEIVVCNRAGELSRSQNN
;
A
#
# COMPACT_ATOMS: atom_id res chain seq x y z
N LYS A 1 -18.84 14.75 5.35
CA LYS A 1 -17.51 14.13 5.11
C LYS A 1 -17.76 12.79 4.41
N TYR A 2 -17.02 12.48 3.36
CA TYR A 2 -17.06 11.15 2.73
C TYR A 2 -15.96 10.27 3.32
N ASN A 3 -16.22 8.98 3.47
CA ASN A 3 -15.15 8.00 3.72
C ASN A 3 -14.29 7.88 2.46
N LEU A 4 -12.97 7.87 2.64
CA LEU A 4 -12.00 7.87 1.55
C LEU A 4 -11.19 6.59 1.57
N MET A 5 -10.97 6.01 0.38
CA MET A 5 -9.97 4.97 0.17
C MET A 5 -8.96 5.50 -0.84
N ILE A 6 -7.73 5.72 -0.38
CA ILE A 6 -6.63 6.27 -1.19
C ILE A 6 -5.66 5.12 -1.49
N GLU A 7 -5.54 4.77 -2.76
CA GLU A 7 -4.62 3.72 -3.22
C GLU A 7 -3.19 4.26 -3.32
N GLY A 8 -2.21 3.39 -3.04
CA GLY A 8 -0.80 3.73 -3.14
C GLY A 8 0.09 2.53 -2.87
N THR A 9 1.35 2.63 -3.28
CA THR A 9 2.30 1.53 -3.21
C THR A 9 3.24 1.60 -2.01
N LEU A 10 3.14 2.64 -1.18
CA LEU A 10 4.09 2.92 -0.08
C LEU A 10 5.57 2.96 -0.52
N ARG A 11 5.84 3.39 -1.77
CA ARG A 11 7.22 3.51 -2.29
C ARG A 11 8.05 4.52 -1.47
N THR A 12 7.40 5.58 -1.00
CA THR A 12 7.99 6.61 -0.15
C THR A 12 7.15 6.77 1.11
N THR A 13 7.75 7.33 2.16
CA THR A 13 7.08 7.64 3.43
C THR A 13 6.44 9.04 3.42
N GLU A 14 7.06 10.00 2.74
CA GLU A 14 6.61 11.41 2.70
C GLU A 14 5.15 11.55 2.20
N VAL A 15 4.79 10.84 1.13
CA VAL A 15 3.47 10.95 0.51
C VAL A 15 2.36 10.46 1.46
N PRO A 16 2.41 9.22 2.01
CA PRO A 16 1.39 8.76 2.95
C PRO A 16 1.37 9.58 4.24
N GLU A 17 2.52 9.97 4.79
CA GLU A 17 2.59 10.79 6.01
C GLU A 17 1.95 12.17 5.81
N ARG A 18 2.33 12.89 4.75
CA ARG A 18 1.75 14.21 4.43
C ARG A 18 0.25 14.11 4.18
N THR A 19 -0.18 13.04 3.52
CA THR A 19 -1.61 12.79 3.24
C THR A 19 -2.38 12.53 4.53
N ALA A 20 -1.87 11.67 5.41
CA ALA A 20 -2.47 11.37 6.69
C ALA A 20 -2.59 12.61 7.59
N ASN A 21 -1.50 13.37 7.73
CA ASN A 21 -1.49 14.59 8.53
C ASN A 21 -2.48 15.64 8.00
N ARG A 22 -2.57 15.79 6.67
CA ARG A 22 -3.55 16.71 6.05
C ARG A 22 -4.99 16.27 6.32
N LEU A 23 -5.30 14.98 6.17
CA LEU A 23 -6.63 14.44 6.46
C LEU A 23 -7.00 14.62 7.94
N ARG A 24 -6.07 14.35 8.85
CA ARG A 24 -6.25 14.56 10.30
C ARG A 24 -6.52 16.03 10.65
N ALA A 25 -5.85 16.97 9.98
CA ALA A 25 -6.13 18.39 10.14
C ALA A 25 -7.57 18.78 9.73
N TYR A 26 -8.20 18.02 8.82
CA TYR A 26 -9.62 18.16 8.47
C TYR A 26 -10.55 17.32 9.38
N GLY A 27 -10.02 16.70 10.43
CA GLY A 27 -10.74 15.88 11.39
C GLY A 27 -11.17 14.53 10.83
N TYR A 28 -10.32 13.90 10.03
CA TYR A 28 -10.46 12.50 9.65
C TYR A 28 -9.67 11.61 10.61
N GLU A 29 -10.22 10.44 10.92
CA GLU A 29 -9.42 9.29 11.36
C GLU A 29 -8.76 8.67 10.14
N VAL A 30 -7.50 8.26 10.28
CA VAL A 30 -6.70 7.76 9.16
C VAL A 30 -6.04 6.46 9.55
N ASP A 31 -6.39 5.40 8.84
CA ASP A 31 -5.80 4.07 8.95
C ASP A 31 -4.96 3.76 7.72
N LEU A 32 -3.98 2.88 7.88
CA LEU A 32 -3.15 2.37 6.80
C LEU A 32 -3.33 0.87 6.65
N TYR A 33 -3.78 0.43 5.48
CA TYR A 33 -3.93 -0.98 5.12
C TYR A 33 -2.83 -1.38 4.12
N VAL A 34 -2.10 -2.45 4.41
CA VAL A 34 -0.96 -2.93 3.61
C VAL A 34 -1.13 -4.40 3.24
N MET A 35 -1.03 -4.71 1.95
CA MET A 35 -1.05 -6.10 1.48
C MET A 35 0.32 -6.78 1.69
N ALA A 36 0.36 -7.86 2.45
CA ALA A 36 1.53 -8.73 2.58
C ALA A 36 1.44 -9.92 1.63
N MET A 37 2.41 -10.02 0.71
CA MET A 37 2.53 -11.13 -0.23
C MET A 37 3.99 -11.45 -0.56
N LYS A 38 4.22 -12.69 -1.01
CA LYS A 38 5.49 -13.08 -1.61
C LYS A 38 5.75 -12.26 -2.89
N PRO A 39 6.96 -11.71 -3.10
CA PRO A 39 7.28 -10.88 -4.25
C PRO A 39 6.98 -11.54 -5.61
N GLU A 40 7.23 -12.84 -5.72
CA GLU A 40 7.03 -13.62 -6.95
C GLU A 40 5.53 -13.71 -7.30
N VAL A 41 4.68 -13.87 -6.29
CA VAL A 41 3.22 -13.93 -6.44
C VAL A 41 2.66 -12.55 -6.80
N SER A 42 3.20 -11.49 -6.22
CA SER A 42 2.85 -10.11 -6.58
C SER A 42 3.20 -9.81 -8.04
N PHE A 43 4.45 -10.07 -8.45
CA PHE A 43 4.90 -9.82 -9.81
C PHE A 43 4.15 -10.66 -10.84
N THR A 44 3.89 -11.94 -10.55
CA THR A 44 3.05 -12.80 -11.40
C THR A 44 1.66 -12.18 -11.62
N GLY A 45 1.06 -11.60 -10.58
CA GLY A 45 -0.21 -10.87 -10.70
C GLY A 45 -0.15 -9.69 -11.68
N THR A 46 0.99 -8.98 -11.73
CA THR A 46 1.18 -7.90 -12.71
C THR A 46 1.25 -8.42 -14.15
N MET A 47 1.85 -9.60 -14.35
CA MET A 47 1.92 -10.26 -15.66
C MET A 47 0.54 -10.77 -16.09
N THR A 48 -0.23 -11.38 -15.18
CA THR A 48 -1.61 -11.79 -15.45
C THR A 48 -2.45 -10.59 -15.90
N ARG A 49 -2.35 -9.45 -15.21
CA ARG A 49 -3.05 -8.21 -15.61
C ARG A 49 -2.61 -7.71 -16.98
N LEU A 50 -1.32 -7.80 -17.31
CA LEU A 50 -0.82 -7.45 -18.65
C LEU A 50 -1.48 -8.32 -19.73
N PHE A 51 -1.46 -9.64 -19.56
CA PHE A 51 -2.04 -10.56 -20.54
C PHE A 51 -3.56 -10.40 -20.69
N GLN A 52 -4.28 -10.17 -19.58
CA GLN A 52 -5.71 -9.84 -19.61
C GLN A 52 -5.97 -8.53 -20.36
N GLY A 53 -5.16 -7.50 -20.11
CA GLY A 53 -5.30 -6.21 -20.77
C GLY A 53 -4.98 -6.24 -22.27
N LEU A 54 -4.13 -7.17 -22.73
CA LEU A 54 -3.89 -7.39 -24.17
C LEU A 54 -5.16 -7.88 -24.89
N GLN A 55 -6.03 -8.64 -24.20
CA GLN A 55 -7.32 -9.07 -24.76
C GLN A 55 -8.37 -7.95 -24.79
N GLN A 56 -8.16 -6.87 -24.02
CA GLN A 56 -9.08 -5.75 -23.84
C GLN A 56 -8.55 -4.42 -24.41
N ASP A 57 -7.43 -4.47 -25.15
CA ASP A 57 -6.73 -3.31 -25.71
C ASP A 57 -6.42 -2.19 -24.69
N ASN A 58 -6.13 -2.58 -23.44
CA ASN A 58 -5.83 -1.66 -22.33
C ASN A 58 -4.60 -2.11 -21.49
N ALA A 59 -3.76 -2.95 -22.10
CA ALA A 59 -2.56 -3.52 -21.51
C ALA A 59 -1.61 -2.45 -20.92
N ARG A 60 -1.12 -2.71 -19.70
CA ARG A 60 -0.09 -1.89 -19.05
C ARG A 60 0.97 -2.78 -18.42
N THR A 61 2.22 -2.57 -18.82
CA THR A 61 3.37 -3.27 -18.25
C THR A 61 3.74 -2.68 -16.89
N VAL A 62 4.42 -3.49 -16.08
CA VAL A 62 5.09 -3.05 -14.86
C VAL A 62 6.56 -3.38 -15.02
N ASP A 63 7.43 -2.39 -14.89
CA ASP A 63 8.87 -2.62 -14.87
C ASP A 63 9.24 -3.36 -13.58
N LYS A 64 9.92 -4.49 -13.74
CA LYS A 64 10.36 -5.33 -12.63
C LYS A 64 11.26 -4.57 -11.65
N LYS A 65 12.12 -3.66 -12.14
CA LYS A 65 12.97 -2.85 -11.25
C LYS A 65 12.16 -1.97 -10.32
N HIS A 66 11.08 -1.37 -10.83
CA HIS A 66 10.16 -0.56 -10.02
C HIS A 66 9.38 -1.40 -9.01
N HIS A 67 8.96 -2.61 -9.38
CA HIS A 67 8.33 -3.54 -8.45
C HIS A 67 9.29 -3.96 -7.33
N ASP A 68 10.49 -4.41 -7.69
CA ASP A 68 11.50 -4.90 -6.75
C ASP A 68 11.96 -3.79 -5.79
N LEU A 69 12.06 -2.55 -6.27
CA LEU A 69 12.35 -1.39 -5.43
C LEU A 69 11.29 -1.18 -4.34
N VAL A 70 10.01 -1.31 -4.68
CA VAL A 70 8.93 -1.19 -3.68
C VAL A 70 9.04 -2.34 -2.68
N VAL A 71 9.26 -3.57 -3.15
CA VAL A 71 9.43 -4.74 -2.27
C VAL A 71 10.58 -4.54 -1.28
N SER A 72 11.73 -4.02 -1.73
CA SER A 72 12.88 -3.81 -0.85
C SER A 72 12.65 -2.72 0.19
N LEU A 73 11.86 -1.69 -0.13
CA LEU A 73 11.62 -0.54 0.74
C LEU A 73 10.43 -0.72 1.69
N LEU A 74 9.47 -1.59 1.34
CA LEU A 74 8.17 -1.65 2.01
C LEU A 74 8.28 -1.88 3.51
N LYS A 75 9.18 -2.76 3.96
CA LYS A 75 9.38 -3.06 5.38
C LYS A 75 9.87 -1.82 6.15
N GLU A 76 10.92 -1.17 5.66
CA GLU A 76 11.52 -0.01 6.34
C GLU A 76 10.55 1.18 6.33
N ASN A 77 9.86 1.42 5.22
CA ASN A 77 8.85 2.46 5.14
C ASN A 77 7.70 2.22 6.11
N LEU A 78 7.25 0.97 6.26
CA LEU A 78 6.17 0.64 7.18
C LEU A 78 6.57 0.83 8.65
N ILE A 79 7.79 0.45 9.02
CA ILE A 79 8.34 0.69 10.36
C ILE A 79 8.40 2.19 10.64
N TYR A 80 8.98 2.97 9.72
CA TYR A 80 9.03 4.42 9.83
C TYR A 80 7.63 5.03 10.03
N LEU A 81 6.65 4.65 9.21
CA LEU A 81 5.29 5.18 9.31
C LEU A 81 4.59 4.76 10.62
N ALA A 82 4.88 3.58 11.16
CA ALA A 82 4.40 3.18 12.47
C ALA A 82 4.95 4.10 13.58
N ASP A 83 6.22 4.49 13.47
CA ASP A 83 6.89 5.37 14.45
C ASP A 83 6.38 6.82 14.39
N THR A 84 5.91 7.31 13.23
CA THR A 84 5.35 8.67 13.12
C THR A 84 4.05 8.87 13.90
N LYS A 85 3.34 7.79 14.26
CA LYS A 85 2.02 7.82 14.91
C LYS A 85 0.96 8.64 14.15
N CYS A 86 1.16 8.88 12.84
CA CYS A 86 0.19 9.62 12.03
C CYS A 86 -1.04 8.78 11.64
N PHE A 87 -0.96 7.45 11.76
CA PHE A 87 -2.09 6.52 11.59
C PHE A 87 -2.63 6.03 12.93
N ASN A 88 -3.96 5.93 13.02
CA ASN A 88 -4.67 5.34 14.15
C ASN A 88 -4.37 3.84 14.24
N GLU A 89 -4.59 3.12 13.14
CA GLU A 89 -4.26 1.71 13.00
C GLU A 89 -3.43 1.45 11.74
N ILE A 90 -2.47 0.52 11.85
CA ILE A 90 -1.81 -0.09 10.69
C ILE A 90 -2.24 -1.56 10.62
N VAL A 91 -2.85 -1.92 9.50
CA VAL A 91 -3.39 -3.27 9.24
C VAL A 91 -2.61 -3.92 8.11
N VAL A 92 -2.05 -5.09 8.38
CA VAL A 92 -1.43 -5.94 7.38
C VAL A 92 -2.42 -7.04 7.00
N CYS A 93 -2.72 -7.17 5.71
CA CYS A 93 -3.66 -8.15 5.19
C CYS A 93 -3.02 -9.05 4.12
N ASN A 94 -3.43 -10.32 4.07
CA ASN A 94 -2.99 -11.24 3.01
C ASN A 94 -4.13 -11.54 2.01
N ARG A 95 -3.84 -12.30 0.94
CA ARG A 95 -4.86 -12.66 -0.08
C ARG A 95 -5.99 -13.54 0.45
N ALA A 96 -5.79 -14.24 1.57
CA ALA A 96 -6.85 -15.03 2.20
C ALA A 96 -7.82 -14.17 3.04
N GLY A 97 -7.53 -12.86 3.19
CA GLY A 97 -8.32 -11.95 3.99
C GLY A 97 -7.97 -11.98 5.48
N GLU A 98 -6.90 -12.67 5.87
CA GLU A 98 -6.42 -12.66 7.24
C GLU A 98 -5.78 -11.31 7.56
N LEU A 99 -6.07 -10.79 8.76
CA LEU A 99 -5.66 -9.47 9.22
C LEU A 99 -4.72 -9.58 10.42
N SER A 100 -3.62 -8.84 10.38
CA SER A 100 -2.75 -8.57 11.52
C SER A 100 -2.73 -7.07 11.79
N ARG A 101 -2.96 -6.67 13.03
CA ARG A 101 -3.22 -5.27 13.41
C ARG A 101 -2.17 -4.78 14.40
N SER A 102 -1.76 -3.52 14.26
CA SER A 102 -0.97 -2.79 15.25
C SER A 102 -1.66 -1.46 15.54
N GLN A 103 -2.01 -1.24 16.81
CA GLN A 103 -2.64 -0.01 17.28
C GLN A 103 -1.58 0.90 17.92
N ASN A 104 -1.62 2.18 17.56
CA ASN A 104 -0.89 3.22 18.25
C ASN A 104 -1.73 3.70 19.43
N ASN A 105 -1.66 3.00 20.56
CA ASN A 105 -2.12 3.53 21.85
C ASN A 105 -1.10 4.52 22.42
#